data_AF-A0A8J3M8P9-F1
#
_entry.id   AF-A0A8J3M8P9-F1
#
_cell.length_a   1.000
_cell.length_b   1.000
_cell.length_c   1.000
_cell.angle_alpha   90.00
_cell.angle_beta   90.00
_cell.angle_gamma   90.00
#
_symmetry.space_group_name_H-M   'P 1'
#
loop_
_entity.id
_entity.type
_entity.pdbx_description
1 polymer ?
#
loop_
_entity_poly.entity_id
_entity_poly.type
_entity_poly.pdbx_seq_one_letter_code
_entity_poly.pdbx_strand_id
1 'polypeptide(L)'
;MLAWQTRAVARQTKISNALAGTTASQQVSSMREIYAVFIDHPELRPYFYDGKPCPGRESRRARVLAVAEMFADAMEGNLITSRLIAKSESHDDWIAYCCEMVANSPALAGLIRDHPEWWPRTVEALSRQRGSG
;
A
#
# COMPACT_ATOMS: atom_id res chain seq x y z
N MET A 1 -26.74 -8.11 -32.64
CA MET A 1 -25.45 -7.64 -32.08
C MET A 1 -25.60 -6.89 -30.75
N LEU A 2 -26.57 -5.98 -30.60
CA LEU A 2 -26.77 -5.18 -29.37
C LEU A 2 -26.94 -6.01 -28.09
N ALA A 3 -27.81 -7.03 -28.09
CA ALA A 3 -28.04 -7.89 -26.92
C ALA A 3 -26.78 -8.69 -26.48
N TRP A 4 -25.91 -9.04 -27.43
CA TRP A 4 -24.64 -9.71 -27.14
C TRP A 4 -23.64 -8.74 -26.51
N GLN A 5 -23.57 -7.50 -27.02
CA GLN A 5 -22.76 -6.43 -26.42
C GLN A 5 -23.24 -6.10 -25.01
N THR A 6 -24.54 -5.94 -24.78
CA THR A 6 -25.09 -5.69 -23.43
C THR A 6 -24.77 -6.82 -22.46
N ARG A 7 -24.88 -8.08 -22.89
CA ARG A 7 -24.53 -9.25 -22.06
C ARG A 7 -23.04 -9.33 -21.76
N ALA A 8 -22.18 -9.00 -22.73
CA ALA A 8 -20.73 -8.93 -22.53
C ALA A 8 -20.35 -7.83 -21.52
N VAL A 9 -20.93 -6.63 -21.66
CA VAL A 9 -20.72 -5.52 -20.72
C VAL A 9 -21.21 -5.89 -19.31
N ALA A 10 -22.41 -6.45 -19.16
CA ALA A 10 -22.92 -6.85 -17.84
C ALA A 10 -22.03 -7.89 -17.15
N ARG A 11 -21.48 -8.85 -17.91
CA ARG A 11 -20.51 -9.83 -17.40
C ARG A 11 -19.20 -9.15 -16.96
N GLN A 12 -18.70 -8.20 -17.75
CA GLN A 12 -17.50 -7.44 -17.44
C GLN A 12 -17.68 -6.59 -16.17
N THR A 13 -18.80 -5.89 -16.04
CA THR A 13 -19.12 -5.10 -14.84
C THR A 13 -19.18 -5.97 -13.59
N LYS A 14 -19.78 -7.17 -13.66
CA LYS A 14 -19.83 -8.09 -12.52
C LYS A 14 -18.43 -8.55 -12.08
N ILE A 15 -17.56 -8.87 -13.03
CA ILE A 15 -16.16 -9.25 -12.75
C ILE A 15 -15.39 -8.07 -12.14
N SER A 16 -15.55 -6.88 -12.71
CA SER A 16 -14.94 -5.64 -12.20
C SER A 16 -15.37 -5.33 -10.77
N ASN A 17 -16.67 -5.47 -10.46
CA ASN A 17 -17.20 -5.21 -9.11
C ASN A 17 -16.71 -6.25 -8.09
N ALA A 18 -16.66 -7.53 -8.47
CA ALA A 18 -16.13 -8.57 -7.61
C ALA A 18 -14.64 -8.33 -7.29
N LEU A 19 -13.85 -7.94 -8.29
CA LEU A 19 -12.45 -7.62 -8.09
C LEU A 19 -12.26 -6.39 -7.20
N ALA A 20 -13.05 -5.34 -7.41
CA ALA A 20 -13.06 -4.15 -6.55
C ALA A 20 -13.36 -4.50 -5.09
N GLY A 21 -14.36 -5.35 -4.85
CA GLY A 21 -14.70 -5.81 -3.50
C GLY A 21 -13.57 -6.61 -2.83
N THR A 22 -12.91 -7.49 -3.58
CA THR A 22 -11.77 -8.27 -3.07
C THR A 22 -10.59 -7.38 -2.72
N THR A 23 -10.23 -6.43 -3.60
CA THR A 23 -9.13 -5.49 -3.35
C THR A 23 -9.39 -4.63 -2.12
N ALA A 24 -10.60 -4.05 -2.00
CA ALA A 24 -10.96 -3.26 -0.82
C ALA A 24 -10.90 -4.10 0.48
N SER A 25 -11.36 -5.36 0.42
CA SER A 25 -11.28 -6.28 1.56
C SER A 25 -9.83 -6.61 1.94
N GLN A 26 -8.95 -6.79 0.95
CA GLN A 26 -7.54 -7.05 1.18
C GLN A 26 -6.83 -5.82 1.77
N GLN A 27 -7.11 -4.62 1.26
CA GLN A 27 -6.60 -3.37 1.81
C GLN A 27 -6.94 -3.24 3.30
N VAL A 28 -8.22 -3.41 3.65
CA VAL A 28 -8.68 -3.34 5.04
C VAL A 28 -8.03 -4.42 5.90
N SER A 29 -7.86 -5.63 5.37
CA SER A 29 -7.25 -6.74 6.11
C SER A 29 -5.77 -6.50 6.41
N SER A 30 -4.97 -6.10 5.41
CA SER A 30 -3.56 -5.79 5.61
C SER A 30 -3.34 -4.62 6.58
N MET A 31 -4.19 -3.58 6.52
CA MET A 31 -4.12 -2.49 7.49
C MET A 31 -4.52 -2.94 8.89
N ARG A 32 -5.51 -3.82 9.02
CA ARG A 32 -5.92 -4.38 10.32
C ARG A 32 -4.79 -5.17 10.98
N GLU A 33 -4.01 -5.93 10.22
CA GLU A 33 -2.85 -6.67 10.73
C GLU A 33 -1.78 -5.72 11.27
N ILE A 34 -1.48 -4.63 10.56
CA ILE A 34 -0.55 -3.61 11.03
C ILE A 34 -1.07 -2.92 12.30
N TYR A 35 -2.36 -2.57 12.35
CA TYR A 35 -2.96 -1.99 13.55
C TYR A 35 -2.96 -2.94 14.73
N ALA A 36 -3.11 -4.24 14.53
CA ALA A 36 -2.98 -5.23 15.59
C ALA A 36 -1.57 -5.18 16.21
N VAL A 37 -0.52 -5.09 15.37
CA VAL A 37 0.85 -4.91 15.88
C VAL A 37 1.00 -3.63 16.70
N PHE A 38 0.37 -2.52 16.30
CA PHE A 38 0.42 -1.28 17.08
C PHE A 38 -0.41 -1.30 18.36
N ILE A 39 -1.47 -2.11 18.43
CA ILE A 39 -2.21 -2.32 19.67
C ILE A 39 -1.33 -3.07 20.68
N ASP A 40 -0.61 -4.10 20.22
CA ASP A 40 0.27 -4.90 21.07
C ASP A 40 1.60 -4.19 21.40
N HIS A 41 2.09 -3.35 20.47
CA HIS A 41 3.36 -2.64 20.55
C HIS A 41 3.21 -1.15 20.15
N PRO A 42 2.49 -0.34 20.95
CA PRO A 42 2.19 1.05 20.63
C PRO A 42 3.44 1.92 20.49
N GLU A 43 4.56 1.53 21.12
CA GLU A 43 5.83 2.23 21.01
C GLU A 43 6.46 2.19 19.61
N LEU A 44 5.97 1.31 18.72
CA LEU A 44 6.43 1.21 17.33
C LEU A 44 5.76 2.26 16.42
N ARG A 45 4.54 2.71 16.76
CA ARG A 45 3.76 3.62 15.91
C ARG A 45 4.48 4.92 15.54
N PRO A 46 5.24 5.59 16.44
CA PRO A 46 5.93 6.83 16.11
C PRO A 46 7.01 6.71 15.00
N TYR A 47 7.53 5.51 14.74
CA TYR A 47 8.49 5.28 13.64
C TYR A 47 7.85 5.33 12.25
N PHE A 48 6.51 5.30 12.18
CA PHE A 48 5.75 5.30 10.93
C PHE A 48 4.97 6.59 10.72
N TYR A 49 4.37 7.12 11.79
CA TYR A 49 3.47 8.27 11.69
C TYR A 49 4.09 9.59 12.18
N ASP A 50 5.17 9.55 12.96
CA ASP A 50 5.69 10.74 13.65
C ASP A 50 7.15 11.08 13.24
N GLY A 51 7.65 10.55 12.11
CA GLY A 51 8.99 10.88 11.62
C GLY A 51 10.15 10.32 12.44
N LYS A 52 9.89 9.42 13.41
CA LYS A 52 10.95 8.95 14.31
C LYS A 52 11.97 8.09 13.55
N PRO A 53 13.29 8.35 13.70
CA PRO A 53 14.31 7.64 12.95
C PRO A 53 14.40 6.16 13.36
N CYS A 54 14.79 5.30 12.42
CA CYS A 54 14.99 3.88 12.66
C CYS A 54 15.99 3.67 13.83
N PRO A 55 15.67 2.85 14.84
CA PRO A 55 16.51 2.72 16.02
C PRO A 55 17.79 1.94 15.71
N GLY A 56 18.90 2.32 16.35
CA GLY A 56 20.19 1.63 16.19
C GLY A 56 20.32 0.30 16.95
N ARG A 57 19.49 0.07 17.99
CA ARG A 57 19.51 -1.19 18.76
C ARG A 57 18.91 -2.33 17.96
N GLU A 58 19.66 -3.42 17.78
CA GLU A 58 19.34 -4.52 16.87
C GLU A 58 17.94 -5.13 17.06
N SER A 59 17.54 -5.46 18.29
CA SER A 59 16.23 -6.09 18.54
C SER A 59 15.03 -5.16 18.27
N ARG A 60 15.17 -3.86 18.58
CA ARG A 60 14.12 -2.87 18.28
C ARG A 60 14.13 -2.49 16.81
N ARG A 61 15.31 -2.45 16.18
CA ARG A 61 15.49 -2.23 14.75
C ARG A 61 14.79 -3.32 13.96
N ALA A 62 14.99 -4.58 14.31
CA ALA A 62 14.33 -5.71 13.64
C ALA A 62 12.79 -5.60 13.68
N ARG A 63 12.20 -5.21 14.83
CA ARG A 63 10.75 -5.00 14.93
C ARG A 63 10.25 -3.85 14.06
N VAL A 64 10.98 -2.73 14.04
CA VAL A 64 10.62 -1.59 13.18
C VAL A 64 10.75 -1.97 11.71
N LEU A 65 11.80 -2.68 11.31
CA LEU A 65 11.95 -3.11 9.92
C LEU A 65 10.89 -4.14 9.51
N ALA A 66 10.51 -5.07 10.39
CA ALA A 66 9.43 -6.02 10.11
C ALA A 66 8.09 -5.30 9.85
N VAL A 67 7.75 -4.29 10.64
CA VAL A 67 6.53 -3.49 10.40
C VAL A 67 6.66 -2.65 9.12
N ALA A 68 7.87 -2.18 8.79
CA ALA A 68 8.12 -1.49 7.53
C ALA A 68 7.92 -2.42 6.31
N GLU A 69 8.38 -3.67 6.37
CA GLU A 69 8.11 -4.69 5.35
C GLU A 69 6.59 -4.93 5.22
N MET A 70 5.86 -5.08 6.33
CA MET A 70 4.40 -5.24 6.30
C MET A 70 3.70 -4.06 5.61
N PHE A 71 4.13 -2.83 5.86
CA PHE A 71 3.61 -1.66 5.16
C PHE A 71 3.92 -1.72 3.67
N ALA A 72 5.17 -2.00 3.29
CA ALA A 72 5.58 -2.05 1.90
C ALA A 72 4.84 -3.14 1.11
N ASP A 73 4.66 -4.33 1.71
CA ASP A 73 3.88 -5.43 1.13
C ASP A 73 2.41 -5.04 0.95
N ALA A 74 1.82 -4.39 1.95
CA ALA A 74 0.44 -3.91 1.86
C ALA A 74 0.29 -2.85 0.76
N MET A 75 1.23 -1.91 0.64
CA MET A 75 1.22 -0.90 -0.42
C MET A 75 1.34 -1.55 -1.79
N GLU A 76 2.33 -2.43 -1.97
CA GLU A 76 2.59 -3.12 -3.24
C GLU A 76 1.41 -3.97 -3.69
N GLY A 77 0.86 -4.80 -2.80
CA GLY A 77 -0.29 -5.67 -3.11
C GLY A 77 -1.52 -4.86 -3.53
N ASN A 78 -1.79 -3.74 -2.85
CA ASN A 78 -2.89 -2.86 -3.21
C ASN A 78 -2.63 -2.10 -4.51
N LEU A 79 -1.39 -1.67 -4.80
CA LEU A 79 -1.03 -1.02 -6.08
C LEU A 79 -1.07 -1.99 -7.28
N ILE A 80 -0.77 -3.28 -7.06
CA ILE A 80 -0.91 -4.32 -8.09
C ILE A 80 -2.37 -4.54 -8.43
N THR A 81 -3.21 -4.71 -7.41
CA THR A 81 -4.63 -5.07 -7.57
C THR A 81 -5.48 -3.89 -8.01
N SER A 82 -5.15 -2.66 -7.59
CA SER A 82 -5.88 -1.45 -7.96
C SER A 82 -5.81 -1.14 -9.47
N ARG A 83 -4.75 -1.56 -10.17
CA ARG A 83 -4.63 -1.46 -11.64
C ARG A 83 -5.64 -2.30 -12.42
N LEU A 84 -6.19 -3.34 -11.78
CA LEU A 84 -7.16 -4.22 -12.40
C LEU A 84 -8.60 -3.69 -12.28
N ILE A 85 -8.78 -2.64 -11.48
CA ILE A 85 -10.06 -1.96 -11.27
C ILE A 85 -10.03 -0.69 -12.13
N ALA A 86 -11.18 -0.30 -12.69
CA ALA A 86 -11.28 0.98 -13.40
C ALA A 86 -10.78 2.11 -12.50
N LYS A 87 -10.03 3.07 -13.07
CA LYS A 87 -9.56 4.25 -12.33
C LYS A 87 -10.74 4.86 -11.55
N SER A 88 -10.59 4.90 -10.24
CA SER A 88 -11.56 5.44 -9.29
C SER A 88 -10.82 6.36 -8.34
N GLU A 89 -11.53 7.30 -7.72
CA GLU A 89 -10.97 8.23 -6.73
C GLU A 89 -10.22 7.48 -5.62
N SER A 90 -10.74 6.32 -5.20
CA SER A 90 -10.10 5.43 -4.20
C SER A 90 -8.69 4.94 -4.58
N HIS A 91 -8.35 4.87 -5.87
CA HIS A 91 -7.01 4.49 -6.32
C HIS A 91 -6.01 5.63 -6.08
N ASP A 92 -6.41 6.86 -6.38
CA ASP A 92 -5.54 8.03 -6.27
C ASP A 92 -5.33 8.41 -4.79
N ASP A 93 -6.36 8.27 -3.95
CA ASP A 93 -6.26 8.40 -2.50
C ASP A 93 -5.26 7.40 -1.90
N TRP A 94 -5.26 6.15 -2.40
CA TRP A 94 -4.32 5.14 -1.93
C TRP A 94 -2.88 5.45 -2.32
N ILE A 95 -2.64 5.95 -3.54
CA ILE A 95 -1.30 6.40 -3.95
C ILE A 95 -0.84 7.55 -3.05
N ALA A 96 -1.70 8.54 -2.79
CA ALA A 96 -1.37 9.64 -1.91
C ALA A 96 -1.00 9.15 -0.50
N TYR A 97 -1.76 8.20 0.05
CA TYR A 97 -1.44 7.56 1.32
C TYR A 97 -0.08 6.84 1.32
N CYS A 98 0.21 6.03 0.30
CA CYS A 98 1.50 5.35 0.18
C CYS A 98 2.65 6.36 0.20
N CYS A 99 2.51 7.44 -0.57
CA CYS A 99 3.53 8.48 -0.65
C CYS A 99 3.74 9.22 0.68
N GLU A 100 2.66 9.60 1.35
CA GLU A 100 2.72 10.26 2.65
C GLU A 100 3.35 9.35 3.72
N MET A 101 2.97 8.08 3.75
CA MET A 101 3.53 7.10 4.69
C MET A 101 5.04 6.92 4.49
N VAL A 102 5.50 6.81 3.24
CA VAL A 102 6.94 6.74 2.94
C VAL A 102 7.65 8.03 3.30
N ALA A 103 7.03 9.20 3.07
CA ALA A 103 7.61 10.49 3.45
C ALA A 103 7.75 10.64 4.97
N ASN A 104 6.78 10.13 5.74
CA ASN A 104 6.73 10.26 7.20
C ASN A 104 7.52 9.18 7.94
N SER A 105 7.94 8.10 7.29
CA SER A 105 8.67 7.01 7.94
C SER A 105 10.09 6.84 7.38
N PRO A 106 11.14 7.34 8.09
CA PRO A 106 12.52 7.13 7.68
C PRO A 106 12.93 5.66 7.58
N ALA A 107 12.33 4.79 8.40
CA ALA A 107 12.58 3.35 8.35
C ALA A 107 12.05 2.73 7.06
N LEU A 108 10.81 3.04 6.70
CA LEU A 108 10.18 2.56 5.47
C LEU A 108 10.86 3.13 4.21
N ALA A 109 11.12 4.43 4.19
CA ALA A 109 11.84 5.06 3.08
C ALA A 109 13.24 4.48 2.89
N GLY A 110 13.94 4.22 3.98
CA GLY A 110 15.25 3.56 3.94
C GLY A 110 15.14 2.16 3.36
N LEU A 111 14.19 1.35 3.85
CA LEU A 111 13.98 -0.01 3.39
C LEU A 111 13.65 -0.10 1.89
N ILE A 112 12.71 0.71 1.41
CA ILE A 112 12.31 0.74 -0.01
C ILE A 112 13.48 1.19 -0.90
N ARG A 113 14.27 2.17 -0.44
CA ARG A 113 15.44 2.64 -1.18
C ARG A 113 16.53 1.57 -1.25
N ASP A 114 16.72 0.82 -0.17
CA ASP A 114 17.76 -0.20 -0.06
C ASP A 114 17.37 -1.49 -0.83
N HIS A 115 16.07 -1.75 -1.03
CA HIS A 115 15.52 -2.91 -1.75
C HIS A 115 14.41 -2.53 -2.76
N PRO A 116 14.69 -1.70 -3.78
CA PRO A 116 13.67 -1.20 -4.70
C PRO A 116 13.03 -2.31 -5.55
N GLU A 117 13.71 -3.43 -5.74
CA GLU A 117 13.24 -4.58 -6.52
C GLU A 117 12.19 -5.43 -5.80
N TRP A 118 12.02 -5.27 -4.48
CA TRP A 118 11.00 -5.99 -3.71
C TRP A 118 9.61 -5.40 -3.89
N TRP A 119 9.52 -4.07 -4.06
CA TRP A 119 8.25 -3.34 -4.21
C TRP A 119 8.25 -2.40 -5.43
N PRO A 120 8.36 -2.95 -6.66
CA PRO A 120 8.53 -2.16 -7.86
C PRO A 120 7.34 -1.23 -8.16
N ARG A 121 6.10 -1.60 -7.80
CA ARG A 121 4.93 -0.71 -8.01
C ARG A 121 4.93 0.45 -7.04
N THR A 122 5.36 0.21 -5.82
CA THR A 122 5.54 1.25 -4.81
C THR A 122 6.58 2.26 -5.27
N VAL A 123 7.74 1.79 -5.76
CA VAL A 123 8.78 2.67 -6.34
C VAL A 123 8.24 3.47 -7.52
N GLU A 124 7.53 2.83 -8.45
CA GLU A 124 6.92 3.48 -9.62
C GLU A 124 5.94 4.61 -9.22
N ALA A 125 5.12 4.37 -8.19
CA ALA A 125 4.18 5.36 -7.65
C ALA A 125 4.90 6.57 -7.05
N LEU A 126 5.94 6.33 -6.24
CA LEU A 126 6.74 7.38 -5.60
C LEU A 126 7.47 8.26 -6.62
N SER A 127 7.99 7.66 -7.71
CA SER A 127 8.67 8.41 -8.77
C SER A 127 7.72 9.35 -9.53
N ARG A 128 6.48 8.94 -9.76
CA ARG A 128 5.49 9.75 -10.50
C ARG A 128 5.07 11.01 -9.76
N GLN A 129 4.92 10.93 -8.44
CA GLN A 129 4.53 12.09 -7.64
C GLN A 129 5.63 13.17 -7.62
N ARG A 130 6.91 12.78 -7.59
CA ARG A 130 8.05 13.71 -7.62
C ARG A 130 8.22 14.47 -8.94
N GLY A 131 7.72 13.92 -10.05
CA GLY A 131 7.75 14.57 -11.36
C GLY A 131 6.55 15.48 -11.65
N SER A 132 5.60 15.58 -10.71
CA SER A 132 4.37 16.36 -10.85
C SER A 132 4.41 17.71 -10.10
N GLY A 133 5.59 18.09 -9.59
CA GLY A 133 5.84 19.33 -8.84
C GLY A 133 6.84 20.25 -9.51
#